data_AF-A0A838KAB0-F1
#
_entry.id   AF-A0A838KAB0-F1
#
_cell.length_a   1.000
_cell.length_b   1.000
_cell.length_c   1.000
_cell.angle_alpha   90.00
_cell.angle_beta   90.00
_cell.angle_gamma   90.00
#
_symmetry.space_group_name_H-M   'P 1'
#
loop_
_entity.id
_entity.type
_entity.pdbx_description
1 polymer ?
#
loop_
_entity_poly.entity_id
_entity_poly.type
_entity_poly.pdbx_seq_one_letter_code
_entity_poly.pdbx_strand_id
1 'polypeptide(L)'
;RAEPGCLWFDWSRSVDDPTEYVLVEAFRDEEAGVEHVQSEHFKTAQQTLPPHLAETPRVINMSLPQDDWSELGEMAVSGRD
;
A
#
# COMPACT_ATOMS: atom_id res chain seq x y z
N ARG A 1 -8.73 -3.52 -1.53
CA ARG A 1 -9.49 -2.80 -0.47
C ARG A 1 -10.58 -3.64 0.18
N ALA A 2 -11.37 -4.43 -0.55
CA ALA A 2 -12.46 -5.22 0.04
C ALA A 2 -11.99 -6.53 0.70
N GLU A 3 -10.70 -6.85 0.65
CA GLU A 3 -10.14 -8.05 1.26
C GLU A 3 -10.25 -7.99 2.80
N PRO A 4 -10.61 -9.11 3.45
CA PRO A 4 -10.52 -9.21 4.90
C PRO A 4 -9.13 -8.83 5.41
N GLY A 5 -9.06 -7.91 6.37
CA GLY A 5 -7.78 -7.48 6.95
C GLY A 5 -7.00 -6.45 6.14
N CYS A 6 -7.46 -6.01 4.96
CA CYS A 6 -6.92 -4.83 4.30
C CYS A 6 -7.32 -3.58 5.09
N LEU A 7 -6.34 -2.88 5.66
CA LEU A 7 -6.55 -1.63 6.40
C LEU A 7 -6.60 -0.46 5.43
N TRP A 8 -5.62 -0.37 4.53
CA TRP A 8 -5.59 0.58 3.42
C TRP A 8 -4.88 0.00 2.19
N PHE A 9 -5.24 0.54 1.02
CA PHE A 9 -4.66 0.19 -0.27
C PHE A 9 -4.78 1.42 -1.18
N ASP A 10 -3.83 2.33 -1.05
CA ASP A 10 -3.87 3.69 -1.58
C ASP A 10 -2.90 3.87 -2.74
N TRP A 11 -3.43 4.30 -3.88
CA TRP A 11 -2.64 4.67 -5.05
C TRP A 11 -2.40 6.17 -5.04
N SER A 12 -1.15 6.55 -5.26
CA SER A 12 -0.72 7.92 -5.51
C SER A 12 0.06 7.99 -6.81
N ARG A 13 0.00 9.15 -7.48
CA ARG A 13 0.82 9.45 -8.65
C ARG A 13 1.82 10.52 -8.27
N SER A 14 3.08 10.37 -8.67
CA SER A 14 4.11 11.37 -8.39
C SER A 14 3.74 12.71 -9.04
N VAL A 15 4.08 13.80 -8.34
CA VAL A 15 3.92 15.17 -8.83
C VAL A 15 5.08 15.60 -9.73
N ASP A 16 6.23 14.93 -9.60
CA ASP A 16 7.44 15.21 -10.36
C ASP A 16 7.50 14.38 -11.65
N ASP A 17 7.13 13.09 -11.56
CA ASP A 17 7.05 12.19 -12.72
C ASP A 17 5.62 11.66 -12.90
N PRO A 18 4.89 12.09 -13.93
CA PRO A 18 3.53 11.61 -14.19
C PRO A 18 3.49 10.12 -14.58
N THR A 19 4.60 9.44 -14.79
CA THR A 19 4.63 7.99 -15.07
C THR A 19 4.92 7.15 -13.83
N GLU A 20 5.27 7.77 -12.70
CA GLU A 20 5.54 7.08 -11.44
C GLU A 20 4.28 7.01 -10.56
N TYR A 21 4.02 5.80 -10.06
CA TYR A 21 2.92 5.51 -9.13
C TYR A 21 3.49 4.88 -7.85
N VAL A 22 2.94 5.27 -6.71
CA VAL A 22 3.27 4.70 -5.39
C VAL A 22 2.00 4.06 -4.84
N LEU A 23 2.15 2.83 -4.39
CA LEU A 23 1.10 2.07 -3.73
C LEU A 23 1.47 1.89 -2.26
N VAL A 24 0.59 2.35 -1.37
CA VAL A 24 0.71 2.15 0.07
C VAL A 24 -0.32 1.12 0.49
N GLU A 25 0.16 -0.01 1.00
CA GLU A 25 -0.67 -1.11 1.46
C GLU A 25 -0.41 -1.35 2.95
N ALA A 26 -1.47 -1.58 3.71
CA ALA A 26 -1.33 -2.22 5.01
C ALA A 26 -2.42 -3.25 5.24
N PHE A 27 -1.99 -4.29 5.92
CA PHE A 27 -2.80 -5.42 6.32
C PHE A 27 -2.71 -5.54 7.83
N ARG A 28 -3.80 -5.99 8.45
CA ARG A 28 -3.91 -6.18 9.91
C ARG A 28 -2.80 -7.07 10.47
N ASP A 29 -2.38 -8.06 9.69
CA ASP A 29 -1.39 -9.05 10.08
C ASP A 29 -0.71 -9.65 8.83
N GLU A 30 0.34 -10.44 9.08
CA GLU A 30 1.09 -11.15 8.03
C GLU A 30 0.19 -12.12 7.25
N GLU A 31 -0.77 -12.77 7.90
CA GLU A 31 -1.70 -13.71 7.26
C GLU A 31 -2.55 -13.01 6.19
N ALA A 32 -3.14 -11.85 6.50
CA ALA A 32 -3.88 -11.04 5.53
C ALA A 32 -2.99 -10.56 4.37
N GLY A 33 -1.71 -10.24 4.64
CA GLY A 33 -0.74 -9.92 3.58
C GLY A 33 -0.43 -11.12 2.66
N VAL A 34 -0.36 -12.34 3.23
CA VAL A 34 -0.18 -13.57 2.45
C VAL A 34 -1.43 -13.88 1.61
N GLU A 35 -2.62 -13.74 2.18
CA GLU A 35 -3.88 -13.89 1.45
C GLU A 35 -3.96 -12.95 0.25
N HIS A 36 -3.54 -11.70 0.42
CA HIS A 36 -3.47 -10.71 -0.66
C HIS A 36 -2.61 -11.19 -1.84
N VAL A 37 -1.35 -11.55 -1.60
CA VAL A 37 -0.42 -11.94 -2.68
C VAL A 37 -0.78 -13.29 -3.33
N GLN A 38 -1.56 -14.13 -2.64
CA GLN A 38 -2.06 -15.41 -3.16
C GLN A 38 -3.41 -15.31 -3.88
N SER A 39 -4.06 -14.13 -3.84
CA SER A 39 -5.37 -13.90 -4.43
C SER A 39 -5.38 -13.99 -5.96
N GLU A 40 -6.56 -14.25 -6.53
CA GLU A 40 -6.73 -14.31 -7.99
C GLU A 40 -6.48 -12.96 -8.68
N HIS A 41 -6.83 -11.84 -8.03
CA HIS A 41 -6.61 -10.51 -8.60
C HIS A 41 -5.12 -10.14 -8.59
N PHE A 42 -4.35 -10.55 -7.56
CA PHE A 42 -2.91 -10.37 -7.55
C PHE A 42 -2.22 -11.21 -8.62
N LYS A 43 -2.59 -12.49 -8.78
CA LYS A 43 -2.10 -13.33 -9.89
C LYS A 43 -2.43 -12.74 -11.26
N THR A 44 -3.64 -12.17 -11.41
CA THR A 44 -4.04 -11.45 -12.64
C THR A 44 -3.15 -10.23 -12.88
N ALA A 45 -2.84 -9.46 -11.84
CA ALA A 45 -1.94 -8.32 -11.92
C ALA A 45 -0.51 -8.75 -12.32
N GLN A 46 0.00 -9.85 -11.77
CA GLN A 46 1.31 -10.41 -12.16
C GLN A 46 1.40 -10.78 -13.64
N GLN A 47 0.29 -11.16 -14.27
CA GLN A 47 0.24 -11.52 -15.69
C GLN A 47 0.05 -10.31 -16.60
N THR A 48 -0.71 -9.31 -16.15
CA THR A 48 -1.18 -8.21 -17.00
C THR A 48 -0.39 -6.92 -16.82
N LEU A 49 0.18 -6.64 -15.64
CA LEU A 49 0.92 -5.41 -15.39
C LEU A 49 2.30 -5.36 -16.04
N PRO A 50 3.16 -6.41 -16.02
CA PRO A 50 4.54 -6.27 -16.48
C PRO A 50 4.73 -5.65 -17.88
N PRO A 51 3.91 -5.95 -18.90
CA PRO A 51 4.00 -5.29 -20.21
C PRO A 51 3.77 -3.77 -20.20
N HIS A 52 3.19 -3.23 -19.13
CA HIS A 52 2.89 -1.80 -18.95
C HIS A 52 3.89 -1.07 -18.06
N LEU A 53 4.87 -1.78 -17.48
CA LEU A 53 5.84 -1.20 -16.55
C LEU A 53 7.11 -0.79 -17.29
N ALA A 54 7.60 0.42 -17.01
CA ALA A 54 8.89 0.90 -17.51
C ALA A 54 10.08 0.14 -16.89
N GLU A 55 9.92 -0.33 -15.65
CA GLU A 55 10.89 -1.15 -14.91
C GLU A 55 10.19 -1.99 -13.83
N THR A 56 10.91 -2.95 -13.25
CA THR A 56 10.40 -3.75 -12.12
C THR A 56 10.13 -2.86 -10.90
N PRO A 57 8.93 -2.90 -10.29
CA PRO A 57 8.61 -2.09 -9.12
C PRO A 57 9.54 -2.41 -7.93
N ARG A 58 9.89 -1.37 -7.16
CA ARG A 58 10.66 -1.50 -5.92
C ARG A 58 9.69 -1.65 -4.75
N VAL A 59 10.01 -2.52 -3.79
CA VAL A 59 9.16 -2.77 -2.62
C VAL A 59 9.99 -2.80 -1.34
N ILE A 60 9.45 -2.19 -0.28
CA ILE A 60 9.86 -2.38 1.11
C ILE A 60 8.64 -2.91 1.85
N ASN A 61 8.79 -4.04 2.53
CA ASN A 61 7.75 -4.66 3.35
C ASN A 61 8.29 -4.85 4.78
N MET A 62 7.49 -4.48 5.78
CA MET A 62 7.86 -4.65 7.18
C MET A 62 6.61 -4.85 8.04
N SER A 63 6.72 -5.74 9.02
CA SER A 63 5.73 -5.88 10.09
C SER A 63 5.98 -4.81 11.16
N LEU A 64 4.94 -4.07 11.52
CA LEU A 64 4.99 -3.04 12.55
C LEU A 64 4.06 -3.43 13.71
N PRO A 65 4.44 -3.20 14.97
CA PRO A 65 3.57 -3.40 16.13
C PRO A 65 2.59 -2.23 16.30
N GLN A 66 1.91 -1.83 15.22
CA GLN A 66 0.91 -0.77 15.17
C GLN A 66 -0.12 -1.07 14.07
N ASP A 67 -1.38 -0.71 14.31
CA ASP A 67 -2.49 -1.04 13.41
C ASP A 67 -2.99 0.17 12.60
N ASP A 68 -2.46 1.37 12.87
CA ASP A 68 -2.88 2.62 12.19
C ASP A 68 -1.72 3.63 12.13
N TRP A 69 -1.96 4.76 11.46
CA TRP A 69 -1.07 5.90 11.40
C TRP A 69 -0.88 6.53 12.78
N SER A 70 0.38 6.80 13.13
CA SER A 70 0.69 7.64 14.29
C SER A 70 0.48 9.11 13.95
N GLU A 71 -0.01 9.88 14.91
CA GLU A 71 0.00 11.34 14.77
C GLU A 71 1.44 11.87 14.74
N LEU A 72 1.71 12.77 13.81
CA LEU A 72 2.99 13.49 13.76
C LEU A 72 2.95 14.65 14.75
N GLY A 73 3.44 14.40 15.96
CA GLY A 73 3.36 15.35 17.09
C GLY A 73 4.04 16.69 16.82
N GLU A 74 5.09 16.73 16.01
CA GLU A 74 5.82 17.95 15.62
C GLU A 74 4.95 18.94 14.84
N MET A 75 3.86 18.46 14.24
CA MET A 75 2.92 19.23 13.43
C MET A 75 1.50 19.23 14.03
N ALA A 76 1.37 18.95 15.34
CA ALA A 76 0.08 18.91 16.01
C ALA A 76 -0.66 20.25 15.91
N VAL A 77 -1.91 20.21 15.45
CA VAL A 77 -2.76 21.40 15.32
C VAL A 77 -3.46 21.68 16.65
N SER A 78 -3.24 22.86 17.23
CA SER A 78 -3.90 23.27 18.48
C SER A 78 -5.33 23.74 18.22
N GLY A 79 -6.31 23.24 19.00
CA GLY A 79 -7.69 23.77 19.01
C GLY A 79 -8.69 23.12 18.05
N ARG A 80 -8.44 21.88 17.63
CA ARG A 80 -9.43 21.06 16.92
C ARG A 80 -10.05 20.10 17.95
N ASP A 81 -11.22 20.47 18.47
CA ASP A 81 -12.09 19.55 19.24
C ASP A 81 -12.75 18.53 18.29
#